data_AF-A0A9P8VU57-F1
#
_entry.id   AF-A0A9P8VU57-F1
#
_cell.length_a   1.000
_cell.length_b   1.000
_cell.length_c   1.000
_cell.angle_alpha   90.00
_cell.angle_beta   90.00
_cell.angle_gamma   90.00
#
_symmetry.space_group_name_H-M   'P 1'
#
loop_
_entity.id
_entity.type
_entity.pdbx_description
1 polymer ?
#
loop_
_entity_poly.entity_id
_entity_poly.type
_entity_poly.pdbx_seq_one_letter_code
_entity_poly.pdbx_strand_id
1 'polypeptide(L)'
;MTSTDRNCPAIVTGGCGFFGHALVQDIKKESIYSRMIVVSRNPKFNLVEGVEYRASSVTGAHFVKVLFEDVKPHIVFHTASPRRPRASSVTSTCPRLPLIIGSGDHAMIPRQVDAYEQNKTGVQLGDGKILIDVVSTENGSIAHLIAANALLHPNTAPSQVDGEAFNITDGASISFWDMTRIIWAAAGDTANPLRGSPWLWRRWPRQPMPFSPSAPRRQS
;
A
#
# COMPACT_ATOMS: atom_id res chain seq x y z
N MET A 1 -32.23 -8.96 11.34
CA MET A 1 -31.89 -8.45 9.98
C MET A 1 -30.72 -9.28 9.47
N THR A 2 -31.00 -10.24 8.59
CA THR A 2 -30.00 -11.11 7.96
C THR A 2 -29.26 -10.34 6.86
N SER A 3 -27.95 -10.52 6.76
CA SER A 3 -26.97 -9.75 5.97
C SER A 3 -27.13 -9.85 4.42
N THR A 4 -28.24 -10.34 3.91
CA THR A 4 -28.40 -10.73 2.49
C THR A 4 -28.91 -9.62 1.56
N ASP A 5 -29.32 -8.46 2.08
CA ASP A 5 -29.90 -7.37 1.26
C ASP A 5 -28.92 -6.23 0.89
N ARG A 6 -27.65 -6.32 1.28
CA ARG A 6 -26.67 -5.30 0.87
C ARG A 6 -26.17 -5.57 -0.54
N ASN A 7 -26.86 -5.00 -1.52
CA ASN A 7 -26.31 -4.82 -2.87
C ASN A 7 -25.12 -3.85 -2.78
N CYS A 8 -23.92 -4.33 -3.08
CA CYS A 8 -22.68 -3.57 -3.04
C CYS A 8 -22.18 -3.34 -4.48
N PRO A 9 -22.58 -2.25 -5.17
CA PRO A 9 -22.05 -1.91 -6.47
C PRO A 9 -20.52 -1.83 -6.48
N ALA A 10 -19.90 -2.53 -7.42
CA ALA A 10 -18.45 -2.59 -7.58
C ALA A 10 -18.01 -2.13 -8.97
N ILE A 11 -16.89 -1.42 -9.02
CA ILE A 11 -16.18 -1.14 -10.28
C ILE A 11 -14.89 -1.94 -10.31
N VAL A 12 -14.61 -2.59 -11.44
CA VAL A 12 -13.31 -3.23 -11.71
C VAL A 12 -12.64 -2.51 -12.86
N THR A 13 -11.54 -1.83 -12.61
CA THR A 13 -10.72 -1.25 -13.69
C THR A 13 -9.64 -2.25 -14.10
N GLY A 14 -9.44 -2.45 -15.40
CA GLY A 14 -8.47 -3.44 -15.91
C GLY A 14 -8.97 -4.89 -15.89
N GLY A 15 -10.28 -5.11 -15.70
CA GLY A 15 -10.88 -6.45 -15.57
C GLY A 15 -10.78 -7.34 -16.82
N CYS A 16 -10.38 -6.81 -17.98
CA CYS A 16 -10.06 -7.60 -19.18
C CYS A 16 -8.57 -8.04 -19.24
N GLY A 17 -7.82 -7.82 -18.16
CA GLY A 17 -6.40 -8.20 -18.01
C GLY A 17 -6.18 -9.71 -17.82
N PHE A 18 -4.95 -10.08 -17.46
CA PHE A 18 -4.64 -11.44 -16.99
C PHE A 18 -5.23 -11.65 -15.58
N PHE A 19 -4.71 -10.92 -14.59
CA PHE A 19 -5.23 -10.97 -13.22
C PHE A 19 -6.66 -10.41 -13.10
N GLY A 20 -6.93 -9.28 -13.78
CA GLY A 20 -8.26 -8.64 -13.72
C GLY A 20 -9.41 -9.56 -14.14
N HIS A 21 -9.19 -10.48 -15.09
CA HIS A 21 -10.20 -11.45 -15.52
C HIS A 21 -10.49 -12.49 -14.45
N ALA A 22 -9.45 -13.09 -13.86
CA ALA A 22 -9.60 -14.04 -12.76
C ALA A 22 -10.33 -13.38 -11.57
N LEU A 23 -9.98 -12.14 -11.26
CA LEU A 23 -10.66 -11.37 -10.23
C LEU A 23 -12.15 -11.15 -10.54
N VAL A 24 -12.51 -10.79 -11.78
CA VAL A 24 -13.93 -10.65 -12.18
C VAL A 24 -14.69 -11.96 -12.03
N GLN A 25 -14.08 -13.10 -12.40
CA GLN A 25 -14.70 -14.42 -12.23
C GLN A 25 -14.98 -14.74 -10.75
N ASP A 26 -14.05 -14.42 -9.85
CA ASP A 26 -14.21 -14.69 -8.43
C ASP A 26 -15.21 -13.74 -7.78
N ILE A 27 -15.16 -12.43 -8.08
CA ILE A 27 -16.14 -11.46 -7.55
C ILE A 27 -17.57 -11.83 -8.02
N LYS A 28 -17.75 -12.38 -9.22
CA LYS A 28 -19.07 -12.82 -9.71
C LYS A 28 -19.67 -13.96 -8.88
N LYS A 29 -18.86 -14.80 -8.24
CA LYS A 29 -19.35 -15.91 -7.38
C LYS A 29 -19.93 -15.39 -6.07
N GLU A 30 -19.59 -14.16 -5.68
CA GLU A 30 -19.99 -13.56 -4.42
C GLU A 30 -21.31 -12.79 -4.57
N SER A 31 -22.34 -13.21 -3.83
CA SER A 31 -23.69 -12.65 -3.94
C SER A 31 -23.81 -11.19 -3.49
N ILE A 32 -22.82 -10.68 -2.75
CA ILE A 32 -22.81 -9.30 -2.25
C ILE A 32 -22.60 -8.27 -3.36
N TYR A 33 -22.00 -8.65 -4.49
CA TYR A 33 -21.70 -7.74 -5.61
C TYR A 33 -22.75 -7.85 -6.71
N SER A 34 -24.00 -7.52 -6.41
CA SER A 34 -25.15 -7.69 -7.33
C SER A 34 -25.04 -6.84 -8.59
N ARG A 35 -24.27 -5.74 -8.55
CA ARG A 35 -23.97 -4.89 -9.71
C ARG A 35 -22.46 -4.66 -9.83
N MET A 36 -21.83 -5.30 -10.80
CA MET A 36 -20.41 -5.10 -11.11
C MET A 36 -20.25 -4.51 -12.51
N ILE A 37 -19.43 -3.45 -12.61
CA ILE A 37 -19.07 -2.83 -13.88
C ILE A 37 -17.57 -2.92 -14.09
N VAL A 38 -17.17 -3.52 -15.22
CA VAL A 38 -15.78 -3.60 -15.63
C VAL A 38 -15.45 -2.47 -16.60
N VAL A 39 -14.46 -1.65 -16.25
CA VAL A 39 -13.93 -0.59 -17.10
C VAL A 39 -12.61 -1.05 -17.71
N SER A 40 -12.54 -0.99 -19.04
CA SER A 40 -11.33 -1.31 -19.79
C SER A 40 -11.24 -0.45 -21.03
N ARG A 41 -10.02 -0.12 -21.49
CA ARG A 41 -9.84 0.66 -22.72
C ARG A 41 -10.40 -0.03 -23.96
N ASN A 42 -10.35 -1.35 -23.98
CA ASN A 42 -10.77 -2.17 -25.12
C ASN A 42 -11.30 -3.53 -24.63
N PRO A 43 -12.56 -3.59 -24.16
CA PRO A 43 -13.17 -4.82 -23.62
C PRO A 43 -13.57 -5.78 -24.74
N LYS A 44 -12.58 -6.40 -25.40
CA LYS A 44 -12.79 -7.39 -26.48
C LYS A 44 -12.38 -8.81 -26.11
N PHE A 45 -11.61 -8.97 -25.04
CA PHE A 45 -11.04 -10.24 -24.62
C PHE A 45 -11.33 -10.48 -23.14
N ASN A 46 -11.30 -11.75 -22.73
CA ASN A 46 -11.47 -12.14 -21.33
C ASN A 46 -12.79 -11.60 -20.73
N LEU A 47 -13.85 -11.61 -21.53
CA LEU A 47 -15.19 -11.21 -21.12
C LEU A 47 -15.83 -12.35 -20.33
N VAL A 48 -16.56 -11.99 -19.29
CA VAL A 48 -17.35 -12.89 -18.47
C VAL A 48 -18.81 -12.60 -18.76
N GLU A 49 -19.56 -13.64 -19.12
CA GLU A 49 -20.99 -13.53 -19.41
C GLU A 49 -21.75 -12.91 -18.22
N GLY A 50 -22.74 -12.05 -18.48
CA GLY A 50 -23.55 -11.42 -17.44
C GLY A 50 -22.83 -10.32 -16.63
N VAL A 51 -21.64 -9.89 -17.03
CA VAL A 51 -20.94 -8.73 -16.45
C VAL A 51 -21.08 -7.52 -17.37
N GLU A 52 -21.33 -6.34 -16.80
CA GLU A 52 -21.41 -5.10 -17.56
C GLU A 52 -19.99 -4.58 -17.86
N TYR A 53 -19.71 -4.24 -19.12
CA TYR A 53 -18.43 -3.70 -19.57
C TYR A 53 -18.59 -2.28 -20.13
N ARG A 54 -17.68 -1.37 -19.74
CA ARG A 54 -17.58 -0.02 -20.32
C ARG A 54 -16.22 0.20 -20.96
N ALA A 55 -16.25 0.51 -22.25
CA ALA A 55 -15.06 0.85 -23.03
C ALA A 55 -14.64 2.30 -22.73
N SER A 56 -13.60 2.50 -21.92
CA SER A 56 -13.05 3.82 -21.63
C SER A 56 -11.66 3.76 -20.98
N SER A 57 -10.97 4.90 -20.97
CA SER A 57 -9.72 5.08 -20.23
C SER A 57 -10.00 5.67 -18.85
N VAL A 58 -9.40 5.08 -17.81
CA VAL A 58 -9.43 5.63 -16.45
C VAL A 58 -8.72 6.98 -16.33
N THR A 59 -7.94 7.38 -17.34
CA THR A 59 -7.31 8.70 -17.41
C THR A 59 -8.29 9.83 -17.77
N GLY A 60 -9.49 9.50 -18.25
CA GLY A 60 -10.52 10.48 -18.60
C GLY A 60 -11.32 10.93 -17.38
N ALA A 61 -10.94 12.06 -16.77
CA ALA A 61 -11.57 12.57 -15.53
C ALA A 61 -13.10 12.72 -15.64
N HIS A 62 -13.61 13.22 -16.79
CA HIS A 62 -15.05 13.35 -17.03
C HIS A 62 -15.77 11.98 -17.01
N PHE A 63 -15.20 10.99 -17.69
CA PHE A 63 -15.76 9.64 -17.71
C PHE A 63 -15.77 9.02 -16.31
N VAL A 64 -14.66 9.14 -15.57
CA VAL A 64 -14.58 8.63 -14.19
C VAL A 64 -15.65 9.29 -13.31
N LYS A 65 -15.86 10.60 -13.44
CA LYS A 65 -16.91 11.32 -12.72
C LYS A 65 -18.30 10.76 -13.04
N VAL A 66 -18.66 10.68 -14.32
CA VAL A 66 -19.96 10.14 -14.77
C VAL A 66 -20.16 8.70 -14.33
N LEU A 67 -19.10 7.88 -14.39
CA LEU A 67 -19.12 6.50 -13.93
C LEU A 67 -19.42 6.42 -12.43
N PHE A 68 -18.77 7.25 -11.60
CA PHE A 68 -19.03 7.24 -10.16
C PHE A 68 -20.45 7.74 -9.82
N GLU A 69 -20.97 8.72 -10.56
CA GLU A 69 -22.33 9.25 -10.38
C GLU A 69 -23.41 8.21 -10.73
N ASP A 70 -23.20 7.44 -11.80
CA ASP A 70 -24.14 6.40 -12.26
C ASP A 70 -24.03 5.09 -11.47
N VAL A 71 -22.81 4.65 -11.17
CA VAL A 71 -22.60 3.36 -10.48
C VAL A 71 -22.78 3.48 -8.97
N LYS A 72 -22.41 4.64 -8.39
CA LYS A 72 -22.33 4.85 -6.95
C LYS A 72 -21.61 3.69 -6.24
N PRO A 73 -20.37 3.39 -6.67
CA PRO A 73 -19.65 2.22 -6.21
C PRO A 73 -19.38 2.31 -4.71
N HIS A 74 -19.54 1.18 -4.02
CA HIS A 74 -19.09 1.03 -2.64
C HIS A 74 -17.61 0.61 -2.59
N ILE A 75 -17.15 -0.08 -3.64
CA ILE A 75 -15.77 -0.54 -3.77
C ILE A 75 -15.28 -0.40 -5.21
N VAL A 76 -13.98 -0.13 -5.36
CA VAL A 76 -13.30 -0.11 -6.64
C VAL A 76 -12.12 -1.07 -6.57
N PHE A 77 -12.11 -2.07 -7.45
CA PHE A 77 -10.96 -2.94 -7.67
C PHE A 77 -10.11 -2.38 -8.81
N HIS A 78 -8.88 -1.98 -8.50
CA HIS A 78 -7.96 -1.42 -9.50
C HIS A 78 -6.92 -2.45 -9.93
N THR A 79 -7.06 -2.95 -11.15
CA THR A 79 -6.11 -3.88 -11.79
C THR A 79 -5.63 -3.36 -13.14
N ALA A 80 -5.99 -2.11 -13.49
CA ALA A 80 -5.55 -1.48 -14.72
C ALA A 80 -4.07 -1.13 -14.60
N SER A 81 -3.25 -1.88 -15.32
CA SER A 81 -1.86 -1.56 -15.57
C SER A 81 -1.63 -1.47 -17.07
N PRO A 82 -0.73 -0.58 -17.53
CA PRO A 82 -0.32 -0.59 -18.92
C PRO A 82 0.28 -1.96 -19.27
N ARG A 83 -0.32 -2.66 -20.23
CA ARG A 83 0.35 -3.79 -20.88
C ARG A 83 1.54 -3.22 -21.66
N ARG A 84 2.73 -3.79 -21.47
CA ARG A 84 3.85 -3.53 -22.38
C ARG A 84 3.40 -3.82 -23.81
N PRO A 85 3.54 -2.88 -24.76
CA PRO A 85 3.36 -3.20 -26.16
C PRO A 85 4.33 -4.35 -26.53
N ARG A 86 3.86 -5.37 -27.25
CA ARG A 86 4.72 -6.48 -27.73
C ARG A 86 5.87 -6.02 -28.65
N ALA A 87 5.84 -4.76 -29.09
CA ALA A 87 6.82 -4.14 -29.96
C ALA A 87 7.09 -2.69 -29.53
N SER A 88 7.43 -2.46 -28.26
CA SER A 88 8.05 -1.19 -27.86
C SER A 88 9.57 -1.36 -27.86
N SER A 89 10.28 -0.47 -28.54
CA SER A 89 11.73 -0.24 -28.35
C SER A 89 12.07 0.29 -26.94
N VAL A 90 11.05 0.53 -26.11
CA VAL A 90 11.17 1.04 -24.75
C VAL A 90 11.34 -0.12 -23.79
N THR A 91 12.51 -0.20 -23.19
CA THR A 91 12.83 -1.06 -22.06
C THR A 91 12.33 -0.44 -20.76
N SER A 92 11.86 -1.25 -19.82
CA SER A 92 11.46 -0.76 -18.49
C SER A 92 11.69 -1.82 -17.41
N THR A 93 11.70 -1.37 -16.16
CA THR A 93 11.86 -2.22 -14.97
C THR A 93 11.07 -1.61 -13.81
N CYS A 94 10.84 -2.37 -12.74
CA CYS A 94 10.07 -1.92 -11.58
C CYS A 94 10.84 -2.11 -10.27
N PRO A 95 11.52 -1.06 -9.77
CA PRO A 95 12.04 -1.04 -8.40
C PRO A 95 10.88 -0.95 -7.41
N ARG A 96 10.83 -1.85 -6.43
CA ARG A 96 9.89 -1.85 -5.31
C ARG A 96 10.64 -1.50 -4.05
N LEU A 97 10.30 -0.35 -3.48
CA LEU A 97 10.93 0.16 -2.26
C LEU A 97 10.08 -0.22 -1.04
N PRO A 98 10.69 -0.57 0.09
CA PRO A 98 10.02 -0.71 1.37
C PRO A 98 9.80 0.68 2.00
N LEU A 99 9.76 0.77 3.33
CA LEU A 99 9.74 2.06 4.00
C LEU A 99 11.03 2.84 3.67
N ILE A 100 10.88 4.07 3.17
CA ILE A 100 12.01 4.95 2.85
C ILE A 100 12.24 5.88 4.04
N ILE A 101 13.48 5.97 4.50
CA ILE A 101 13.90 6.88 5.57
C ILE A 101 15.09 7.73 5.11
N GLY A 102 15.24 8.94 5.61
CA GLY A 102 16.39 9.79 5.27
C GLY A 102 16.06 11.27 5.29
N SER A 103 16.94 12.05 4.66
CA SER A 103 16.80 13.51 4.63
C SER A 103 15.51 13.91 3.90
N GLY A 104 14.68 14.73 4.54
CA GLY A 104 13.37 15.10 4.01
C GLY A 104 12.24 14.10 4.32
N ASP A 105 12.45 13.13 5.22
CA ASP A 105 11.36 12.30 5.73
C ASP A 105 10.32 13.17 6.47
N HIS A 106 9.06 13.08 6.05
CA HIS A 106 7.91 13.76 6.65
C HIS A 106 6.89 12.79 7.28
N ALA A 107 7.15 11.48 7.21
CA ALA A 107 6.18 10.44 7.51
C ALA A 107 6.57 9.58 8.71
N MET A 108 7.83 9.14 8.82
CA MET A 108 8.25 8.21 9.87
C MET A 108 9.01 8.91 10.99
N ILE A 109 10.23 9.39 10.70
CA ILE A 109 11.15 9.93 11.71
C ILE A 109 10.50 11.09 12.48
N PRO A 110 9.89 12.11 11.85
CA PRO A 110 9.28 13.22 12.59
C PRO A 110 8.17 12.76 13.54
N ARG A 111 7.35 11.79 13.11
CA ARG A 111 6.25 11.28 13.96
C ARG A 111 6.76 10.52 15.19
N GLN A 112 7.89 9.83 15.05
CA GLN A 112 8.52 9.15 16.19
C GLN A 112 9.15 10.16 17.15
N VAL A 113 9.78 11.22 16.62
CA VAL A 113 10.29 12.33 17.43
C VAL A 113 9.14 13.05 18.15
N ASP A 114 8.05 13.39 17.48
CA ASP A 114 6.85 13.98 18.08
C ASP A 114 6.30 13.11 19.23
N ALA A 115 6.25 11.78 19.01
CA ALA A 115 5.81 10.85 20.05
C ALA A 115 6.76 10.86 21.26
N TYR A 116 8.06 11.00 21.04
CA TYR A 116 9.04 11.14 22.11
C TYR A 116 8.88 12.45 22.87
N GLU A 117 8.83 13.59 22.17
CA GLU A 117 8.67 14.92 22.77
C GLU A 117 7.36 15.04 23.56
N GLN A 118 6.31 14.35 23.13
CA GLN A 118 5.01 14.30 23.82
C GLN A 118 4.94 13.23 24.91
N ASN A 119 6.05 12.57 25.24
CA ASN A 119 6.15 11.52 26.25
C ASN A 119 5.19 10.34 26.01
N LYS A 120 4.99 9.96 24.74
CA LYS A 120 4.12 8.86 24.29
C LYS A 120 4.89 7.56 24.00
N THR A 121 6.10 7.42 24.54
CA THR A 121 6.98 6.26 24.31
C THR A 121 6.65 5.03 25.16
N GLY A 122 5.76 5.17 26.15
CA GLY A 122 5.42 4.11 27.12
C GLY A 122 4.49 3.00 26.61
N VAL A 123 4.13 2.97 25.32
CA VAL A 123 3.17 2.00 24.76
C VAL A 123 3.77 1.28 23.55
N GLN A 124 3.64 -0.04 23.52
CA GLN A 124 4.10 -0.88 22.42
C GLN A 124 2.97 -1.78 21.91
N LEU A 125 2.73 -1.74 20.61
CA LEU A 125 1.81 -2.65 19.92
C LEU A 125 2.57 -3.91 19.47
N GLY A 126 2.06 -5.08 19.85
CA GLY A 126 2.67 -6.36 19.51
C GLY A 126 3.96 -6.67 20.28
N ASP A 127 4.49 -7.87 20.10
CA ASP A 127 5.59 -8.44 20.90
C ASP A 127 7.00 -7.97 20.50
N GLY A 128 7.10 -6.97 19.62
CA GLY A 128 8.39 -6.42 19.19
C GLY A 128 9.10 -7.23 18.11
N LYS A 129 8.51 -8.32 17.59
CA LYS A 129 9.20 -9.21 16.64
C LYS A 129 8.89 -8.93 15.17
N ILE A 130 8.00 -7.99 14.88
CA ILE A 130 7.69 -7.62 13.50
C ILE A 130 8.93 -6.98 12.88
N LEU A 131 9.49 -7.67 11.90
CA LEU A 131 10.59 -7.18 11.09
C LEU A 131 10.04 -6.30 9.97
N ILE A 132 10.75 -5.22 9.72
CA ILE A 132 10.55 -4.33 8.60
C ILE A 132 11.86 -4.20 7.83
N ASP A 133 11.75 -4.06 6.53
CA ASP A 133 12.84 -3.55 5.71
C ASP A 133 12.72 -2.03 5.61
N VAL A 134 13.87 -1.38 5.66
CA VAL A 134 14.00 0.05 5.41
C VAL A 134 15.03 0.26 4.31
N VAL A 135 14.87 1.34 3.57
CA VAL A 135 15.84 1.78 2.57
C VAL A 135 16.11 3.26 2.78
N SER A 136 17.36 3.68 2.71
CA SER A 136 17.66 5.11 2.73
C SER A 136 17.13 5.82 1.47
N THR A 137 16.81 7.10 1.57
CA THR A 137 16.46 7.94 0.41
C THR A 137 17.56 7.89 -0.65
N GLU A 138 18.82 7.89 -0.23
CA GLU A 138 20.00 7.85 -1.08
C GLU A 138 20.09 6.51 -1.82
N ASN A 139 19.97 5.39 -1.11
CA ASN A 139 20.06 4.05 -1.71
C ASN A 139 18.87 3.77 -2.64
N GLY A 140 17.67 4.22 -2.25
CA GLY A 140 16.49 4.18 -3.12
C GLY A 140 16.73 4.92 -4.44
N SER A 141 17.37 6.10 -4.39
CA SER A 141 17.72 6.87 -5.58
C SER A 141 18.80 6.19 -6.44
N ILE A 142 19.84 5.64 -5.80
CA ILE A 142 20.93 4.92 -6.47
C ILE A 142 20.39 3.68 -7.19
N ALA A 143 19.47 2.93 -6.56
CA ALA A 143 18.84 1.78 -7.18
C ALA A 143 18.11 2.14 -8.48
N HIS A 144 17.44 3.29 -8.53
CA HIS A 144 16.80 3.79 -9.75
C HIS A 144 17.82 4.12 -10.83
N LEU A 145 18.93 4.78 -10.48
CA LEU A 145 20.01 5.11 -11.43
C LEU A 145 20.67 3.85 -11.99
N ILE A 146 20.97 2.87 -11.15
CA ILE A 146 21.54 1.58 -11.56
C ILE A 146 20.59 0.86 -12.51
N ALA A 147 19.30 0.80 -12.15
CA ALA A 147 18.28 0.17 -12.97
C ALA A 147 18.12 0.87 -14.34
N ALA A 148 18.11 2.20 -14.37
CA ALA A 148 18.08 2.98 -15.60
C ALA A 148 19.33 2.74 -16.47
N ASN A 149 20.52 2.75 -15.86
CA ASN A 149 21.77 2.48 -16.56
C ASN A 149 21.79 1.06 -17.16
N ALA A 150 21.30 0.07 -16.44
CA ALA A 150 21.19 -1.30 -16.93
C ALA A 150 20.20 -1.43 -18.10
N LEU A 151 19.10 -0.68 -18.08
CA LEU A 151 18.15 -0.62 -19.21
C LEU A 151 18.77 0.03 -20.46
N LEU A 152 19.58 1.10 -20.28
CA LEU A 152 20.24 1.81 -21.37
C LEU A 152 21.43 1.03 -21.96
N HIS A 153 22.07 0.18 -21.17
CA HIS A 153 23.26 -0.57 -21.55
C HIS A 153 23.10 -2.08 -21.28
N PRO A 154 22.17 -2.77 -21.96
CA PRO A 154 21.82 -4.16 -21.66
C PRO A 154 22.98 -5.14 -21.89
N ASN A 155 23.90 -4.84 -22.80
CA ASN A 155 25.06 -5.69 -23.10
C ASN A 155 26.15 -5.65 -22.02
N THR A 156 26.14 -4.64 -21.15
CA THR A 156 27.12 -4.48 -20.06
C THR A 156 26.49 -4.65 -18.68
N ALA A 157 25.16 -4.80 -18.63
CA ALA A 157 24.46 -5.06 -17.38
C ALA A 157 24.81 -6.48 -16.86
N PRO A 158 25.01 -6.66 -15.55
CA PRO A 158 25.34 -7.97 -14.97
C PRO A 158 24.19 -8.98 -15.09
N SER A 159 22.96 -8.52 -15.32
CA SER A 159 21.77 -9.35 -15.46
C SER A 159 20.73 -8.68 -16.35
N GLN A 160 19.76 -9.45 -16.84
CA GLN A 160 18.59 -8.89 -17.53
C GLN A 160 17.75 -8.06 -16.56
N VAL A 161 17.44 -6.81 -16.95
CA VAL A 161 16.65 -5.86 -16.14
C VAL A 161 15.34 -5.48 -16.85
N ASP A 162 15.30 -5.54 -18.18
CA ASP A 162 14.08 -5.26 -18.93
C ASP A 162 13.01 -6.33 -18.68
N GLY A 163 11.81 -5.88 -18.33
CA GLY A 163 10.70 -6.76 -17.96
C GLY A 163 10.62 -7.03 -16.47
N GLU A 164 11.74 -6.87 -15.76
CA GLU A 164 11.90 -7.36 -14.39
C GLU A 164 11.40 -6.37 -13.34
N ALA A 165 11.23 -6.91 -12.13
CA ALA A 165 10.88 -6.13 -10.95
C ALA A 165 11.71 -6.58 -9.76
N PHE A 166 12.29 -5.61 -9.05
CA PHE A 166 13.28 -5.84 -8.01
C PHE A 166 12.80 -5.28 -6.68
N ASN A 167 12.93 -6.03 -5.60
CA ASN A 167 12.75 -5.48 -4.25
C ASN A 167 14.07 -4.85 -3.83
N ILE A 168 14.05 -3.54 -3.58
CA ILE A 168 15.24 -2.79 -3.16
C ILE A 168 15.34 -2.86 -1.64
N THR A 169 16.51 -3.23 -1.13
CA THR A 169 16.75 -3.38 0.31
C THR A 169 18.17 -2.95 0.62
N ASP A 170 18.37 -2.39 1.81
CA ASP A 170 19.70 -2.11 2.37
C ASP A 170 20.34 -3.38 3.00
N GLY A 171 19.68 -4.53 2.89
CA GLY A 171 20.22 -5.83 3.25
C GLY A 171 20.05 -6.21 4.72
N ALA A 172 19.44 -5.36 5.54
CA ALA A 172 19.17 -5.64 6.95
C ALA A 172 17.71 -5.32 7.30
N SER A 173 16.98 -6.36 7.73
CA SER A 173 15.68 -6.17 8.38
C SER A 173 15.88 -5.80 9.85
N ILE A 174 15.13 -4.83 10.35
CA ILE A 174 15.13 -4.40 11.76
C ILE A 174 13.73 -4.59 12.33
N SER A 175 13.61 -4.87 13.63
CA SER A 175 12.27 -4.82 14.23
C SER A 175 11.75 -3.38 14.22
N PHE A 176 10.46 -3.20 13.97
CA PHE A 176 9.85 -1.86 13.97
C PHE A 176 10.17 -1.09 15.26
N TRP A 177 10.10 -1.78 16.41
CA TRP A 177 10.30 -1.15 17.70
C TRP A 177 11.77 -0.91 18.04
N ASP A 178 12.71 -1.71 17.54
CA ASP A 178 14.14 -1.38 17.65
C ASP A 178 14.46 -0.12 16.84
N MET A 179 13.92 0.00 15.63
CA MET A 179 14.07 1.21 14.82
C MET A 179 13.51 2.44 15.56
N THR A 180 12.29 2.36 16.10
CA THR A 180 11.69 3.43 16.89
C THR A 180 12.57 3.86 18.07
N ARG A 181 13.16 2.89 18.80
CA ARG A 181 14.04 3.19 19.93
C ARG A 181 15.37 3.80 19.52
N ILE A 182 15.92 3.43 18.36
CA ILE A 182 17.09 4.11 17.78
C ILE A 182 16.76 5.59 17.51
N ILE A 183 15.58 5.88 16.97
CA ILE A 183 15.15 7.26 16.71
C ILE A 183 15.00 8.04 18.02
N TRP A 184 14.38 7.46 19.05
CA TRP A 184 14.22 8.12 20.35
C TRP A 184 15.55 8.33 21.07
N ALA A 185 16.45 7.35 21.02
CA ALA A 185 17.80 7.50 21.55
C ALA A 185 18.56 8.64 20.86
N ALA A 186 18.44 8.75 19.53
CA ALA A 186 19.00 9.87 18.77
C ALA A 186 18.35 11.22 19.12
N ALA A 187 17.08 11.24 19.53
CA ALA A 187 16.38 12.42 20.04
C ALA A 187 16.71 12.78 21.50
N GLY A 188 17.55 11.99 22.17
CA GLY A 188 18.03 12.25 23.54
C GLY A 188 17.46 11.34 24.62
N ASP A 189 16.74 10.27 24.26
CA ASP A 189 16.29 9.28 25.23
C ASP A 189 17.51 8.53 25.81
N THR A 190 17.74 8.71 27.11
CA THR A 190 18.80 8.05 27.88
C THR A 190 18.28 6.90 28.73
N ALA A 191 16.96 6.68 28.74
CA ALA A 191 16.41 5.45 29.28
C ALA A 191 16.94 4.31 28.41
N ASN A 192 17.51 3.27 29.05
CA ASN A 192 18.11 2.12 28.37
C ASN A 192 17.28 1.75 27.11
N PRO A 193 17.85 1.67 25.90
CA PRO A 193 17.11 1.36 24.66
C PRO A 193 16.47 -0.05 24.67
N LEU A 194 16.57 -0.78 25.79
CA LEU A 194 15.90 -2.05 26.08
C LEU A 194 15.03 -1.99 27.36
N ARG A 195 14.70 -0.80 27.89
CA ARG A 195 13.90 -0.66 29.12
C ARG A 195 12.52 -1.29 28.91
N GLY A 196 12.32 -2.46 29.50
CA GLY A 196 11.00 -3.06 29.68
C GLY A 196 10.13 -2.18 30.60
N SER A 197 8.81 -2.27 30.59
CA SER A 197 7.89 -2.93 29.67
C SER A 197 6.97 -1.81 29.20
N PRO A 198 7.12 -1.26 27.98
CA PRO A 198 6.04 -0.45 27.43
C PRO A 198 4.76 -1.30 27.50
N TRP A 199 3.62 -0.68 27.82
CA TRP A 199 2.36 -1.42 27.93
C TRP A 199 2.18 -2.25 26.67
N LEU A 200 2.32 -3.57 26.82
CA LEU A 200 2.44 -4.47 25.68
C LEU A 200 1.05 -4.88 25.25
N TRP A 201 0.57 -4.24 24.20
CA TRP A 201 -0.71 -4.57 23.61
C TRP A 201 -0.51 -5.73 22.62
N ARG A 202 -0.45 -6.95 23.16
CA ARG A 202 -0.26 -8.20 22.38
C ARG A 202 -1.39 -8.45 21.39
N ARG A 203 -2.58 -7.87 21.61
CA ARG A 203 -3.77 -8.05 20.78
C ARG A 203 -4.65 -6.80 20.86
N TRP A 204 -5.25 -6.39 19.74
CA TRP A 204 -6.30 -5.37 19.74
C TRP A 204 -7.46 -5.82 20.65
N PRO A 205 -8.00 -4.96 21.54
CA PRO A 205 -9.17 -5.31 22.32
C PRO A 205 -10.34 -5.60 21.39
N ARG A 206 -10.87 -6.83 21.42
CA ARG A 206 -12.12 -7.17 20.72
C ARG A 206 -13.37 -6.61 21.42
N GLN A 207 -13.18 -5.71 22.38
CA GLN A 207 -14.24 -5.08 23.16
C GLN A 207 -14.11 -3.56 22.97
N PRO A 208 -15.21 -2.84 22.72
CA PRO A 208 -15.19 -1.38 22.77
C PRO A 208 -14.73 -0.96 24.17
N MET A 209 -13.83 0.01 24.26
CA MET A 209 -13.36 0.53 25.55
C MET A 209 -14.57 1.04 26.35
N PRO A 210 -14.69 0.73 27.65
CA PRO A 210 -15.62 1.46 28.50
C PRO A 210 -15.15 2.92 28.56
N PHE A 211 -15.96 3.83 28.01
CA PHE A 211 -15.83 5.25 28.31
C PHE A 211 -15.99 5.40 29.83
N SER A 212 -14.89 5.69 30.54
CA SER A 212 -14.96 6.17 31.92
C SER A 212 -15.31 7.67 31.87
N PRO A 213 -16.44 8.13 32.44
CA PRO A 213 -16.84 9.54 32.38
C PRO A 213 -16.03 10.47 33.30
N SER A 214 -15.02 9.97 34.02
CA SER A 214 -14.30 10.74 35.03
C SER A 214 -12.91 11.17 34.56
N ALA A 215 -12.86 12.10 33.61
CA ALA A 215 -11.74 13.03 33.50
C ALA A 215 -12.21 14.42 33.95
N PRO A 216 -11.55 15.06 34.94
CA PRO A 216 -11.97 16.38 35.41
C PRO A 216 -11.83 17.39 34.27
N ARG A 217 -12.96 18.04 33.96
CA ARG A 217 -13.05 19.15 33.01
C ARG A 217 -12.18 20.29 33.57
N ARG A 218 -11.05 20.61 32.92
CA ARG A 218 -10.28 21.83 33.23
C ARG A 218 -11.20 23.03 33.06
N GLN A 219 -11.50 23.71 34.16
CA GLN A 219 -12.04 25.07 34.15
C GLN A 219 -10.87 26.05 34.14
N SER A 220 -10.71 26.75 33.03
CA SER A 220 -10.63 28.21 32.87
C SER A 220 -9.91 28.51 31.56
#